data_AF-A0A560B5R8-F1
#
_entry.id   AF-A0A560B5R8-F1
#
_cell.length_a   1.000
_cell.length_b   1.000
_cell.length_c   1.000
_cell.angle_alpha   90.00
_cell.angle_beta   90.00
_cell.angle_gamma   90.00
#
_symmetry.space_group_name_H-M   'P 1'
#
loop_
_entity.id
_entity.type
_entity.pdbx_description
1 polymer ?
#
loop_
_entity_poly.entity_id
_entity_poly.type
_entity_poly.pdbx_seq_one_letter_code
_entity_poly.pdbx_strand_id
1 'polypeptide(L)'
;MAGTIHPFYEEHRGAMEAAMRQRLDLAEGMLRAHVDPSGITGIKREVMDEFGLVLIQMPYVGGADSRMSDFFMRLLGFMAISRVLRRHGVPLSVIGDIERDAYKAQLLTVPEADRLAAGEQFLSPENQAFLREQAAKSRQEQFPEDFVYDFVEPGPGDDFTFGINYRACGFCKFAARHGDKDLLPNLCGLDFDAYATRGIHLDRTQTLAGGASHCDFRFSPLRST
;
A
#
# COMPACT_ATOMS: atom_id res chain seq x y z
N MET A 1 2.40 26.50 8.24
CA MET A 1 0.95 26.36 8.50
C MET A 1 0.71 24.92 8.90
N ALA A 2 0.14 24.67 10.09
CA ALA A 2 -0.29 23.32 10.44
C ALA A 2 -1.38 22.93 9.43
N GLY A 3 -1.11 21.93 8.60
CA GLY A 3 -2.09 21.45 7.63
C GLY A 3 -3.31 20.87 8.37
N THR A 4 -4.49 21.02 7.80
CA THR A 4 -5.69 20.32 8.24
C THR A 4 -5.83 19.03 7.44
N ILE A 5 -6.30 17.95 8.06
CA ILE A 5 -6.61 16.70 7.37
C ILE A 5 -7.71 17.00 6.33
N HIS A 6 -7.55 16.47 5.11
CA HIS A 6 -8.57 16.64 4.06
C HIS A 6 -9.90 16.02 4.50
N PRO A 7 -11.07 16.65 4.25
CA PRO A 7 -12.37 16.15 4.73
C PRO A 7 -12.65 14.68 4.42
N PHE A 8 -12.35 14.24 3.20
CA PHE A 8 -12.46 12.83 2.81
C PHE A 8 -11.69 11.88 3.74
N TYR A 9 -10.45 12.21 4.11
CA TYR A 9 -9.67 11.37 5.03
C TYR A 9 -10.14 11.51 6.47
N GLU A 10 -10.68 12.67 6.87
CA GLU A 10 -11.26 12.86 8.20
C GLU A 10 -12.47 11.95 8.41
N GLU A 11 -13.33 11.80 7.39
CA GLU A 11 -14.47 10.86 7.40
C GLU A 11 -14.04 9.39 7.58
N HIS A 12 -12.84 9.03 7.09
CA HIS A 12 -12.29 7.68 7.18
C HIS A 12 -11.29 7.49 8.33
N ARG A 13 -10.96 8.55 9.07
CA ARG A 13 -9.87 8.58 10.04
C ARG A 13 -9.98 7.49 11.11
N GLY A 14 -11.18 7.26 11.64
CA GLY A 14 -11.40 6.24 12.66
C GLY A 14 -11.03 4.83 12.18
N ALA A 15 -11.39 4.48 10.93
CA ALA A 15 -11.04 3.19 10.34
C ALA A 15 -9.53 3.07 10.07
N MET A 16 -8.91 4.16 9.59
CA MET A 16 -7.47 4.22 9.34
C MET A 16 -6.66 4.06 10.64
N GLU A 17 -7.05 4.76 11.71
CA GLU A 17 -6.40 4.64 13.03
C GLU A 17 -6.62 3.25 13.65
N ALA A 18 -7.81 2.67 13.51
CA ALA A 18 -8.09 1.31 14.00
C ALA A 18 -7.21 0.26 13.29
N ALA A 19 -7.11 0.34 11.96
CA ALA A 19 -6.23 -0.54 11.18
C ALA A 19 -4.75 -0.36 11.57
N MET A 20 -4.32 0.87 11.86
CA MET A 20 -2.96 1.16 12.32
C MET A 20 -2.66 0.54 13.68
N ARG A 21 -3.59 0.66 14.64
CA ARG A 21 -3.45 0.05 15.98
C ARG A 21 -3.37 -1.48 15.90
N GLN A 22 -4.28 -2.10 15.15
CA GLN A 22 -4.26 -3.56 14.94
C GLN A 22 -2.92 -4.02 14.35
N ARG A 23 -2.39 -3.29 13.36
CA ARG A 23 -1.09 -3.59 12.75
C ARG A 23 0.05 -3.50 13.75
N LEU A 24 0.06 -2.47 14.61
CA LEU A 24 1.06 -2.32 15.67
C LEU A 24 0.98 -3.45 16.71
N ASP A 25 -0.23 -3.93 17.02
CA ASP A 25 -0.42 -5.06 17.93
C ASP A 25 0.11 -6.37 17.32
N LEU A 26 -0.15 -6.60 16.04
CA LEU A 26 0.38 -7.75 15.31
C LEU A 26 1.91 -7.70 15.14
N ALA A 27 2.48 -6.49 15.01
CA ALA A 27 3.92 -6.28 14.91
C ALA A 27 4.67 -6.43 16.24
N GLU A 28 3.97 -6.46 17.39
CA GLU A 28 4.61 -6.33 18.71
C GLU A 28 5.71 -7.36 18.97
N GLY A 29 5.46 -8.63 18.60
CA GLY A 29 6.44 -9.70 18.79
C GLY A 29 7.75 -9.45 18.04
N MET A 30 7.66 -8.91 16.83
CA MET A 30 8.84 -8.58 16.01
C MET A 30 9.52 -7.30 16.50
N LEU A 31 8.73 -6.29 16.90
CA LEU A 31 9.27 -5.08 17.50
C LEU A 31 10.10 -5.41 18.74
N ARG A 32 9.63 -6.31 19.62
CA ARG A 32 10.37 -6.80 20.81
C ARG A 32 11.76 -7.36 20.50
N ALA A 33 11.97 -7.88 19.29
CA ALA A 33 13.26 -8.44 18.90
C ALA A 33 14.28 -7.37 18.46
N HIS A 34 13.83 -6.16 18.13
CA HIS A 34 14.66 -5.12 17.49
C HIS A 34 14.71 -3.79 18.25
N VAL A 35 13.88 -3.60 19.26
CA VAL A 35 13.84 -2.41 20.12
C VAL A 35 13.82 -2.82 21.59
N ASP A 36 14.16 -1.90 22.50
CA ASP A 36 14.08 -2.16 23.93
C ASP A 36 12.64 -2.58 24.32
N PRO A 37 12.44 -3.78 24.90
CA PRO A 37 11.11 -4.27 25.27
C PRO A 37 10.34 -3.35 26.24
N SER A 38 11.04 -2.56 27.05
CA SER A 38 10.43 -1.59 27.97
C SER A 38 9.89 -0.34 27.23
N GLY A 39 10.35 -0.08 26.00
CA GLY A 39 10.00 1.07 25.19
C GLY A 39 8.82 0.87 24.22
N ILE A 40 8.28 -0.34 24.10
CA ILE A 40 7.31 -0.68 23.03
C ILE A 40 6.02 0.11 23.09
N THR A 41 5.45 0.27 24.28
CA THR A 41 4.25 1.11 24.45
C THR A 41 4.55 2.56 24.02
N GLY A 42 5.76 3.04 24.29
CA GLY A 42 6.25 4.34 23.83
C GLY A 42 6.33 4.40 22.31
N ILE A 43 6.94 3.41 21.67
CA ILE A 43 7.07 3.32 20.21
C ILE A 43 5.70 3.26 19.53
N LYS A 44 4.77 2.42 20.01
CA LYS A 44 3.41 2.36 19.46
C LYS A 44 2.71 3.73 19.52
N ARG A 45 2.87 4.47 20.62
CA ARG A 45 2.33 5.83 20.75
C ARG A 45 3.01 6.78 19.77
N GLU A 46 4.34 6.78 19.69
CA GLU A 46 5.09 7.62 18.74
C GLU A 46 4.68 7.35 17.29
N VAL A 47 4.40 6.09 16.94
CA VAL A 47 3.89 5.73 15.62
C VAL A 47 2.50 6.31 15.37
N MET A 48 1.60 6.28 16.36
CA MET A 48 0.28 6.90 16.22
C MET A 48 0.36 8.43 16.11
N ASP A 49 1.27 9.06 16.85
CA ASP A 49 1.52 10.50 16.76
C ASP A 49 2.08 10.87 15.37
N GLU A 50 3.05 10.11 14.87
CA GLU A 50 3.59 10.25 13.51
C GLU A 50 2.51 10.01 12.45
N PHE A 51 1.61 9.04 12.66
CA PHE A 51 0.51 8.78 11.75
C PHE A 51 -0.45 9.99 11.66
N GLY A 52 -0.69 10.69 12.77
CA GLY A 52 -1.41 11.97 12.76
C GLY A 52 -0.74 13.03 11.85
N LEU A 53 0.59 13.09 11.84
CA LEU A 53 1.33 13.97 10.93
C LEU A 53 1.21 13.51 9.47
N VAL A 54 1.28 12.20 9.21
CA VAL A 54 1.06 11.63 7.88
C VAL A 54 -0.33 11.99 7.35
N LEU A 55 -1.39 11.85 8.16
CA LEU A 55 -2.76 12.22 7.77
C LEU A 55 -2.88 13.70 7.39
N ILE A 56 -2.20 14.59 8.12
CA ILE A 56 -2.15 16.03 7.80
C ILE A 56 -1.42 16.28 6.47
N GLN A 57 -0.39 15.48 6.17
CA GLN A 57 0.42 15.60 4.97
C GLN A 57 -0.22 14.95 3.73
N MET A 58 -1.22 14.07 3.92
CA MET A 58 -1.83 13.32 2.84
C MET A 58 -2.46 14.25 1.79
N PRO A 59 -1.97 14.22 0.53
CA PRO A 59 -2.63 14.94 -0.54
C PRO A 59 -3.94 14.26 -0.92
N TYR A 60 -4.87 15.03 -1.49
CA TYR A 60 -6.10 14.45 -2.05
C TYR A 60 -5.81 13.68 -3.35
N VAL A 61 -6.15 12.38 -3.37
CA VAL A 61 -5.92 11.50 -4.53
C VAL A 61 -7.22 11.08 -5.22
N GLY A 62 -8.22 11.96 -5.23
CA GLY A 62 -9.48 11.73 -5.96
C GLY A 62 -10.62 11.09 -5.15
N GLY A 63 -10.37 10.68 -3.90
CA GLY A 63 -11.42 10.23 -2.99
C GLY A 63 -12.25 9.09 -3.59
N ALA A 64 -13.57 9.21 -3.54
CA ALA A 64 -14.49 8.21 -4.09
C ALA A 64 -14.39 8.06 -5.63
N ASP A 65 -13.87 9.07 -6.34
CA ASP A 65 -13.75 9.04 -7.80
C ASP A 65 -12.51 8.26 -8.28
N SER A 66 -11.55 7.99 -7.38
CA SER A 66 -10.36 7.20 -7.68
C SER A 66 -10.35 5.88 -6.94
N ARG A 67 -10.26 4.77 -7.70
CA ARG A 67 -10.07 3.43 -7.12
C ARG A 67 -8.82 3.30 -6.25
N MET A 68 -7.86 4.23 -6.38
CA MET A 68 -6.58 4.16 -5.66
C MET A 68 -6.64 4.80 -4.27
N SER A 69 -7.68 5.55 -3.94
CA SER A 69 -7.82 6.21 -2.65
C SER A 69 -7.84 5.24 -1.47
N ASP A 70 -8.58 4.13 -1.58
CA ASP A 70 -8.62 3.11 -0.51
C ASP A 70 -7.24 2.48 -0.29
N PHE A 71 -6.52 2.15 -1.37
CA PHE A 71 -5.16 1.63 -1.28
C PHE A 71 -4.20 2.64 -0.65
N PHE A 72 -4.30 3.92 -1.04
CA PHE A 72 -3.50 5.01 -0.48
C PHE A 72 -3.74 5.19 1.02
N MET A 73 -5.01 5.21 1.45
CA MET A 73 -5.39 5.32 2.86
C MET A 73 -4.86 4.16 3.71
N ARG A 74 -4.98 2.92 3.21
CA ARG A 74 -4.57 1.72 3.98
C ARG A 74 -3.06 1.62 4.17
N LEU A 75 -2.30 2.04 3.17
CA LEU A 75 -0.86 1.80 3.12
C LEU A 75 0.00 2.98 3.58
N LEU A 76 -0.48 4.23 3.54
CA LEU A 76 0.36 5.35 3.98
C LEU A 76 0.75 5.28 5.46
N GLY A 77 0.02 4.54 6.29
CA GLY A 77 0.41 4.28 7.68
C GLY A 77 1.78 3.62 7.83
N PHE A 78 2.25 2.85 6.84
CA PHE A 78 3.60 2.28 6.87
C PHE A 78 4.70 3.35 6.87
N MET A 79 4.47 4.52 6.26
CA MET A 79 5.41 5.64 6.36
C MET A 79 5.63 6.06 7.82
N ALA A 80 4.57 6.07 8.64
CA ALA A 80 4.68 6.41 10.05
C ALA A 80 5.49 5.36 10.84
N ILE A 81 5.25 4.06 10.59
CA ILE A 81 6.03 2.97 11.20
C ILE A 81 7.50 3.14 10.84
N SER A 82 7.80 3.20 9.54
CA SER A 82 9.15 3.34 9.03
C SER A 82 9.89 4.55 9.60
N ARG A 83 9.26 5.75 9.61
CA ARG A 83 9.89 6.97 10.16
C ARG A 83 10.26 6.82 11.64
N VAL A 84 9.37 6.24 12.45
CA VAL A 84 9.63 6.07 13.89
C VAL A 84 10.71 5.05 14.12
N LEU A 85 10.63 3.87 13.52
CA LEU A 85 11.62 2.81 13.71
C LEU A 85 13.02 3.24 13.26
N ARG A 86 13.13 4.05 12.20
CA ARG A 86 14.41 4.66 11.80
C ARG A 86 14.98 5.58 12.86
N ARG A 87 14.17 6.41 13.52
CA ARG A 87 14.63 7.27 14.63
C ARG A 87 15.16 6.44 15.81
N HIS A 88 14.63 5.24 15.99
CA HIS A 88 15.11 4.25 16.96
C HIS A 88 16.27 3.38 16.45
N GLY A 89 16.86 3.71 15.29
CA GLY A 89 18.05 3.04 14.76
C GLY A 89 17.80 1.67 14.13
N VAL A 90 16.54 1.28 13.91
CA VAL A 90 16.21 0.01 13.25
C VAL A 90 16.61 0.09 11.77
N PRO A 91 17.37 -0.88 11.24
CA PRO A 91 17.76 -0.90 9.82
C PRO A 91 16.56 -0.99 8.88
N LEU A 92 16.63 -0.35 7.70
CA LEU A 92 15.54 -0.35 6.71
C LEU A 92 15.09 -1.74 6.28
N SER A 93 16.01 -2.70 6.16
CA SER A 93 15.68 -4.09 5.81
C SER A 93 14.81 -4.74 6.89
N VAL A 94 15.17 -4.54 8.16
CA VAL A 94 14.42 -5.05 9.31
C VAL A 94 13.06 -4.38 9.42
N ILE A 95 12.98 -3.07 9.15
CA ILE A 95 11.70 -2.36 9.06
C ILE A 95 10.82 -3.00 7.98
N GLY A 96 11.37 -3.27 6.79
CA GLY A 96 10.64 -3.91 5.70
C GLY A 96 10.11 -5.30 6.08
N ASP A 97 10.88 -6.07 6.84
CA ASP A 97 10.44 -7.38 7.34
C ASP A 97 9.29 -7.24 8.35
N ILE A 98 9.41 -6.32 9.32
CA ILE A 98 8.35 -6.02 10.30
C ILE A 98 7.06 -5.59 9.59
N GLU A 99 7.16 -4.67 8.63
CA GLU A 99 6.01 -4.14 7.91
C GLU A 99 5.31 -5.21 7.08
N ARG A 100 6.07 -6.01 6.34
CA ARG A 100 5.55 -7.10 5.51
C ARG A 100 4.84 -8.16 6.34
N ASP A 101 5.46 -8.63 7.41
CA ASP A 101 4.91 -9.70 8.24
C ASP A 101 3.69 -9.21 9.04
N ALA A 102 3.74 -7.99 9.58
CA ALA A 102 2.59 -7.39 10.26
C ALA A 102 1.42 -7.14 9.30
N TYR A 103 1.71 -6.72 8.05
CA TYR A 103 0.67 -6.54 7.05
C TYR A 103 0.03 -7.86 6.65
N LYS A 104 0.85 -8.88 6.40
CA LYS A 104 0.38 -10.24 6.09
C LYS A 104 -0.46 -10.80 7.23
N ALA A 105 -0.02 -10.67 8.47
CA ALA A 105 -0.78 -11.08 9.65
C ALA A 105 -2.13 -10.36 9.72
N GLN A 106 -2.16 -9.06 9.42
CA GLN A 106 -3.40 -8.27 9.38
C GLN A 106 -4.34 -8.75 8.26
N LEU A 107 -3.82 -9.03 7.07
CA LEU A 107 -4.63 -9.54 5.96
C LEU A 107 -5.21 -10.92 6.26
N LEU A 108 -4.45 -11.78 6.97
CA LEU A 108 -4.87 -13.13 7.34
C LEU A 108 -5.91 -13.17 8.47
N THR A 109 -6.27 -12.04 9.10
CA THR A 109 -7.42 -11.99 10.01
C THR A 109 -8.76 -12.09 9.27
N VAL A 110 -8.77 -11.87 7.96
CA VAL A 110 -9.94 -12.10 7.10
C VAL A 110 -10.04 -13.59 6.76
N PRO A 111 -11.23 -14.22 6.88
CA PRO A 111 -11.42 -15.62 6.55
C PRO A 111 -10.93 -15.97 5.15
N GLU A 112 -10.40 -17.19 4.99
CA GLU A 112 -9.81 -17.62 3.72
C GLU A 112 -10.79 -17.58 2.55
N ALA A 113 -12.01 -18.07 2.74
CA ALA A 113 -13.04 -18.05 1.72
C ALA A 113 -13.31 -16.62 1.22
N ASP A 114 -13.39 -15.65 2.13
CA ASP A 114 -13.63 -14.25 1.78
C ASP A 114 -12.43 -13.64 1.03
N ARG A 115 -11.20 -13.98 1.44
CA ARG A 115 -9.98 -13.53 0.75
C ARG A 115 -9.88 -14.08 -0.66
N LEU A 116 -10.14 -15.37 -0.85
CA LEU A 116 -10.09 -16.02 -2.16
C LEU A 116 -11.21 -15.52 -3.08
N ALA A 117 -12.43 -15.35 -2.56
CA ALA A 117 -13.54 -14.75 -3.31
C ALA A 117 -13.20 -13.33 -3.77
N ALA A 118 -12.56 -12.51 -2.92
CA ALA A 118 -12.09 -11.18 -3.31
C ALA A 118 -11.00 -11.23 -4.40
N GLY A 119 -10.16 -12.28 -4.41
CA GLY A 119 -9.16 -12.49 -5.45
C GLY A 119 -9.77 -12.92 -6.79
N GLU A 120 -10.73 -13.85 -6.77
CA GLU A 120 -11.50 -14.25 -7.94
C GLU A 120 -12.26 -13.07 -8.54
N GLN A 121 -12.90 -12.25 -7.71
CA GLN A 121 -13.56 -11.02 -8.14
C GLN A 121 -12.57 -10.03 -8.77
N PHE A 122 -11.37 -9.88 -8.20
CA PHE A 122 -10.34 -9.00 -8.78
C PHE A 122 -9.87 -9.48 -10.16
N LEU A 123 -9.79 -10.79 -10.38
CA LEU A 123 -9.39 -11.37 -11.66
C LEU A 123 -10.53 -11.42 -12.70
N SER A 124 -11.78 -11.13 -12.29
CA SER A 124 -12.96 -11.32 -13.12
C SER A 124 -13.00 -10.41 -14.35
N PRO A 125 -13.66 -10.82 -15.45
CA PRO A 125 -13.86 -9.98 -16.63
C PRO A 125 -14.56 -8.64 -16.33
N GLU A 126 -15.50 -8.64 -15.38
CA GLU A 126 -16.21 -7.43 -14.94
C GLU A 126 -15.24 -6.44 -14.28
N ASN A 127 -14.38 -6.92 -13.39
CA ASN A 127 -13.37 -6.05 -12.78
C ASN A 127 -12.34 -5.57 -13.82
N GLN A 128 -11.97 -6.40 -14.80
CA GLN A 128 -11.10 -5.94 -15.89
C GLN A 128 -11.75 -4.84 -16.73
N ALA A 129 -13.06 -4.95 -17.04
CA ALA A 129 -13.79 -3.88 -17.73
C ALA A 129 -13.80 -2.58 -16.91
N PHE A 130 -14.08 -2.69 -15.61
CA PHE A 130 -13.98 -1.56 -14.68
C PHE A 130 -12.57 -0.94 -14.66
N LEU A 131 -11.51 -1.76 -14.57
CA LEU A 131 -10.13 -1.28 -14.54
C LEU A 131 -9.72 -0.56 -15.83
N ARG A 132 -10.21 -0.98 -17.01
CA ARG A 132 -10.00 -0.25 -18.28
C ARG A 132 -10.60 1.14 -18.24
N GLU A 133 -11.83 1.27 -17.73
CA GLU A 133 -12.50 2.56 -17.57
C GLU A 133 -11.75 3.46 -16.58
N GLN A 134 -11.34 2.91 -15.43
CA GLN A 134 -10.59 3.63 -14.41
C GLN A 134 -9.21 4.07 -14.92
N ALA A 135 -8.53 3.24 -15.72
CA ALA A 135 -7.29 3.62 -16.39
C ALA A 135 -7.50 4.81 -17.33
N ALA A 136 -8.56 4.79 -18.15
CA ALA A 136 -8.91 5.91 -19.03
C ALA A 136 -9.22 7.20 -18.26
N LYS A 137 -9.92 7.11 -17.12
CA LYS A 137 -10.15 8.24 -16.20
C LYS A 137 -8.86 8.77 -15.59
N SER A 138 -7.97 7.89 -15.13
CA SER A 138 -6.70 8.29 -14.51
C SER A 138 -5.82 9.15 -15.43
N ARG A 139 -5.82 8.87 -16.74
CA ARG A 139 -5.08 9.63 -17.76
C ARG A 139 -5.60 11.03 -18.03
N GLN A 140 -6.80 11.36 -17.54
CA GLN A 140 -7.29 12.74 -17.57
C GLN A 140 -6.60 13.61 -16.52
N GLU A 141 -5.89 12.99 -15.56
CA GLU A 141 -5.07 13.66 -14.56
C GLU A 141 -5.84 14.74 -13.77
N GLN A 142 -7.14 14.51 -13.55
CA GLN A 142 -8.01 15.44 -12.82
C GLN A 142 -7.49 15.72 -11.39
N PHE A 143 -6.80 14.76 -10.79
CA PHE A 143 -6.21 14.84 -9.47
C PHE A 143 -4.69 14.74 -9.56
N PRO A 144 -3.94 15.87 -9.45
CA PRO A 144 -2.49 15.90 -9.71
C PRO A 144 -1.66 14.99 -8.80
N GLU A 145 -2.18 14.65 -7.61
CA GLU A 145 -1.49 13.84 -6.61
C GLU A 145 -1.85 12.35 -6.70
N ASP A 146 -2.82 12.00 -7.56
CA ASP A 146 -3.31 10.63 -7.74
C ASP A 146 -2.38 9.79 -8.64
N PHE A 147 -2.75 8.53 -8.82
CA PHE A 147 -2.07 7.55 -9.64
C PHE A 147 -2.54 7.65 -11.09
N VAL A 148 -1.62 7.47 -12.02
CA VAL A 148 -1.90 7.37 -13.47
C VAL A 148 -1.42 6.02 -13.95
N TYR A 149 -2.26 5.29 -14.67
CA TYR A 149 -1.93 3.93 -15.10
C TYR A 149 -2.64 3.53 -16.39
N ASP A 150 -2.03 2.58 -17.10
CA ASP A 150 -2.61 1.91 -18.24
C ASP A 150 -3.05 0.49 -17.87
N PHE A 151 -4.17 0.05 -18.42
CA PHE A 151 -4.53 -1.38 -18.44
C PHE A 151 -3.72 -2.09 -19.54
N VAL A 152 -3.24 -3.30 -19.24
CA VAL A 152 -2.44 -4.11 -20.17
C VAL A 152 -3.17 -5.42 -20.45
N GLU A 153 -3.52 -5.63 -21.73
CA GLU A 153 -4.00 -6.92 -22.21
C GLU A 153 -2.84 -7.91 -22.35
N PRO A 154 -3.03 -9.21 -22.08
CA PRO A 154 -2.05 -10.22 -22.43
C PRO A 154 -1.89 -10.31 -23.96
N GLY A 155 -0.65 -10.37 -24.42
CA GLY A 155 -0.30 -10.64 -25.80
C GLY A 155 -0.20 -12.14 -26.10
N PRO A 156 0.03 -12.52 -27.38
CA PRO A 156 0.28 -13.92 -27.73
C PRO A 156 1.52 -14.47 -27.00
N GLY A 157 1.31 -15.51 -26.19
CA GLY A 157 2.38 -16.18 -25.42
C GLY A 157 2.53 -15.70 -23.98
N ASP A 158 1.80 -14.67 -23.57
CA ASP A 158 1.71 -14.27 -22.16
C ASP A 158 0.85 -15.25 -21.36
N ASP A 159 1.21 -15.48 -20.10
CA ASP A 159 0.52 -16.41 -19.18
C ASP A 159 -0.23 -15.70 -18.03
N PHE A 160 -0.22 -14.36 -18.03
CA PHE A 160 -0.98 -13.55 -17.07
C PHE A 160 -2.40 -13.25 -17.56
N THR A 161 -3.31 -12.97 -16.62
CA THR A 161 -4.72 -12.65 -16.91
C THR A 161 -4.89 -11.22 -17.43
N PHE A 162 -4.27 -10.25 -16.75
CA PHE A 162 -4.13 -8.87 -17.22
C PHE A 162 -2.97 -8.18 -16.47
N GLY A 163 -2.60 -6.99 -16.92
CA GLY A 163 -1.61 -6.16 -16.24
C GLY A 163 -2.05 -4.73 -16.01
N ILE A 164 -1.29 -4.02 -15.17
CA ILE A 164 -1.43 -2.58 -14.95
C ILE A 164 -0.04 -1.94 -14.99
N ASN A 165 0.14 -0.97 -15.88
CA ASN A 165 1.36 -0.17 -15.94
C ASN A 165 1.14 1.18 -15.23
N TYR A 166 1.66 1.34 -14.01
CA TYR A 166 1.57 2.61 -13.27
C TYR A 166 2.66 3.58 -13.73
N ARG A 167 2.25 4.75 -14.24
CA ARG A 167 3.14 5.82 -14.73
C ARG A 167 3.28 6.99 -13.76
N ALA A 168 2.31 7.16 -12.87
CA ALA A 168 2.41 8.07 -11.74
C ALA A 168 1.86 7.39 -10.48
N CYS A 169 2.44 7.72 -9.32
CA CYS A 169 2.13 7.05 -8.06
C CYS A 169 2.00 8.08 -6.93
N GLY A 170 0.85 8.08 -6.24
CA GLY A 170 0.61 8.97 -5.11
C GLY A 170 1.62 8.78 -3.98
N PHE A 171 2.08 7.53 -3.72
CA PHE A 171 3.13 7.27 -2.73
C PHE A 171 4.47 7.88 -3.14
N CYS A 172 4.87 7.76 -4.41
CA CYS A 172 6.12 8.35 -4.89
C CYS A 172 6.08 9.89 -4.79
N LYS A 173 4.94 10.51 -5.12
CA LYS A 173 4.73 11.97 -4.99
C LYS A 173 4.79 12.40 -3.52
N PHE A 174 4.09 11.70 -2.64
CA PHE A 174 4.13 11.93 -1.19
C PHE A 174 5.56 11.82 -0.63
N ALA A 175 6.22 10.69 -0.88
CA ALA A 175 7.57 10.42 -0.39
C ALA A 175 8.59 11.44 -0.92
N ALA A 176 8.45 11.87 -2.18
CA ALA A 176 9.31 12.89 -2.75
C ALA A 176 9.16 14.25 -2.04
N ARG A 177 7.95 14.63 -1.65
CA ARG A 177 7.67 15.88 -0.94
C ARG A 177 8.18 15.87 0.50
N HIS A 178 8.19 14.70 1.15
CA HIS A 178 8.48 14.57 2.57
C HIS A 178 9.83 13.92 2.90
N GLY A 179 10.62 13.56 1.89
CA GLY A 179 11.97 13.02 2.08
C GLY A 179 12.01 11.52 2.39
N ASP A 180 10.94 10.78 2.06
CA ASP A 180 10.76 9.37 2.42
C ASP A 180 11.04 8.40 1.24
N LYS A 181 11.76 8.85 0.20
CA LYS A 181 11.96 8.04 -1.01
C LYS A 181 12.65 6.71 -0.73
N ASP A 182 13.51 6.65 0.29
CA ASP A 182 14.22 5.46 0.71
C ASP A 182 13.33 4.43 1.43
N LEU A 183 12.11 4.81 1.85
CA LEU A 183 11.11 3.92 2.44
C LEU A 183 10.25 3.21 1.38
N LEU A 184 10.19 3.77 0.16
CA LEU A 184 9.33 3.26 -0.91
C LEU A 184 9.59 1.80 -1.27
N PRO A 185 10.82 1.26 -1.31
CA PRO A 185 11.04 -0.15 -1.60
C PRO A 185 10.30 -1.10 -0.65
N ASN A 186 10.27 -0.77 0.65
CA ASN A 186 9.54 -1.56 1.64
C ASN A 186 8.03 -1.50 1.38
N LEU A 187 7.50 -0.29 1.18
CA LEU A 187 6.08 -0.09 0.89
C LEU A 187 5.65 -0.80 -0.40
N CYS A 188 6.45 -0.66 -1.46
CA CYS A 188 6.20 -1.29 -2.74
C CYS A 188 6.24 -2.81 -2.64
N GLY A 189 7.06 -3.39 -1.76
CA GLY A 189 7.15 -4.84 -1.57
C GLY A 189 5.95 -5.48 -0.87
N LEU A 190 5.10 -4.68 -0.21
CA LEU A 190 3.90 -5.17 0.48
C LEU A 190 2.85 -5.78 -0.47
N ASP A 191 2.89 -5.43 -1.75
CA ASP A 191 1.89 -5.88 -2.72
C ASP A 191 1.94 -7.38 -2.97
N PHE A 192 3.12 -7.99 -3.00
CA PHE A 192 3.26 -9.44 -3.24
C PHE A 192 2.47 -10.27 -2.23
N ASP A 193 2.63 -10.01 -0.92
CA ASP A 193 1.84 -10.70 0.11
C ASP A 193 0.37 -10.27 0.08
N ALA A 194 0.06 -9.01 -0.26
CA ALA A 194 -1.31 -8.53 -0.37
C ALA A 194 -2.12 -9.28 -1.43
N TYR A 195 -1.51 -9.57 -2.58
CA TYR A 195 -2.15 -10.35 -3.64
C TYR A 195 -2.08 -11.86 -3.38
N ALA A 196 -0.96 -12.38 -2.86
CA ALA A 196 -0.82 -13.80 -2.57
C ALA A 196 -1.84 -14.29 -1.52
N THR A 197 -2.10 -13.48 -0.48
CA THR A 197 -3.15 -13.78 0.51
C THR A 197 -4.56 -13.84 -0.08
N ARG A 198 -4.76 -13.37 -1.32
CA ARG A 198 -6.04 -13.45 -2.05
C ARG A 198 -6.02 -14.51 -3.16
N GLY A 199 -5.00 -15.36 -3.22
CA GLY A 199 -4.87 -16.35 -4.29
C GLY A 199 -4.49 -15.74 -5.65
N ILE A 200 -3.81 -14.60 -5.65
CA ILE A 200 -3.31 -13.93 -6.87
C ILE A 200 -1.79 -13.99 -6.88
N HIS A 201 -1.22 -14.47 -7.98
CA HIS A 201 0.19 -14.31 -8.28
C HIS A 201 0.40 -12.93 -8.93
N LEU A 202 1.28 -12.13 -8.34
CA LEU A 202 1.75 -10.87 -8.89
C LEU A 202 3.20 -11.05 -9.37
N ASP A 203 3.45 -10.74 -10.63
CA ASP A 203 4.78 -10.47 -11.15
C ASP A 203 4.95 -8.96 -11.40
N ARG A 204 6.12 -8.43 -11.04
CA ARG A 204 6.51 -7.03 -11.20
C ARG A 204 8.04 -6.92 -11.11
N THR A 205 8.66 -6.42 -12.18
CA THR A 205 10.12 -6.29 -12.28
C THR A 205 10.59 -4.84 -12.23
N GLN A 206 9.70 -3.89 -12.53
CA GLN A 206 9.95 -2.47 -12.59
C GLN A 206 9.11 -1.72 -11.56
N THR A 207 9.68 -0.68 -10.97
CA THR A 207 8.94 0.24 -10.09
C THR A 207 9.36 1.67 -10.32
N LEU A 208 8.39 2.59 -10.24
CA LEU A 208 8.65 4.03 -10.19
C LEU A 208 9.55 4.39 -9.00
N ALA A 209 9.39 3.72 -7.86
CA ALA A 209 10.26 3.87 -6.69
C ALA A 209 11.73 3.52 -6.99
N GLY A 210 11.97 2.50 -7.80
CA GLY A 210 13.30 2.10 -8.28
C GLY A 210 13.81 2.91 -9.48
N GLY A 211 13.11 3.98 -9.89
CA GLY A 211 13.53 4.85 -10.98
C GLY A 211 13.18 4.36 -12.39
N ALA A 212 12.37 3.31 -12.53
CA ALA A 212 11.86 2.90 -13.83
C ALA A 212 10.84 3.90 -14.39
N SER A 213 10.53 3.81 -15.68
CA SER A 213 9.54 4.66 -16.34
C SER A 213 8.09 4.34 -15.93
N HIS A 214 7.85 3.13 -15.42
CA HIS A 214 6.57 2.68 -14.89
C HIS A 214 6.77 1.49 -13.94
N CYS A 215 5.76 1.18 -13.13
CA CYS A 215 5.64 -0.13 -12.51
C CYS A 215 4.88 -1.08 -13.44
N ASP A 216 5.30 -2.34 -13.59
CA ASP A 216 4.82 -3.30 -14.59
C ASP A 216 4.06 -4.49 -13.99
N PHE A 217 2.95 -4.23 -13.28
CA PHE A 217 2.21 -5.28 -12.59
C PHE A 217 1.58 -6.27 -13.58
N ARG A 218 1.74 -7.57 -13.35
CA ARG A 218 1.09 -8.67 -14.08
C ARG A 218 0.40 -9.58 -13.09
N PHE A 219 -0.91 -9.81 -13.30
CA PHE A 219 -1.75 -10.57 -12.37
C PHE A 219 -2.19 -11.88 -13.00
N SER A 220 -2.08 -12.96 -12.25
CA SER A 220 -2.61 -14.29 -12.61
C SER A 220 -3.17 -15.00 -11.36
N PRO A 221 -4.04 -16.02 -11.53
CA PRO A 221 -4.40 -16.88 -10.41
C PRO A 221 -3.15 -17.54 -9.82
N LEU A 222 -3.01 -17.48 -8.49
CA LEU A 222 -2.00 -18.24 -7.79
C LEU A 222 -2.39 -19.72 -7.85
N ARG A 223 -1.69 -20.50 -8.69
CA ARG A 223 -1.97 -21.93 -8.80
C ARG A 223 -1.49 -22.62 -7.53
N SER A 224 -2.39 -23.33 -6.86
CA SER A 224 -2.02 -24.29 -5.82
C SER A 224 -1.10 -25.34 -6.45
N THR A 225 0.06 -25.54 -5.86
CA THR A 225 0.92 -26.70 -6.17
C THR A 225 0.39 -27.94 -5.48
#